data_AF-A0A534I006-F1
#
_entry.id   AF-A0A534I006-F1
#
_cell.length_a   1.000
_cell.length_b   1.000
_cell.length_c   1.000
_cell.angle_alpha   90.00
_cell.angle_beta   90.00
_cell.angle_gamma   90.00
#
_symmetry.space_group_name_H-M   'P 1'
#
loop_
_entity.id
_entity.type
_entity.pdbx_description
1 polymer ?
#
loop_
_entity_poly.entity_id
_entity_poly.type
_entity_poly.pdbx_seq_one_letter_code
_entity_poly.pdbx_strand_id
1 'polypeptide(L)'
;YAGFLYVFEGAVRVGTDPGAKAVQAHELAVLGEGDEIRITGVGAGADGETARAILVAGRPLREAVARYGPFVMSTRRELEQAFADFQSGRF
;
A
#
# COMPACT_ATOMS: atom_id res chain seq x y z
N TYR A 1 4.98 9.03 8.67
CA TYR A 1 4.67 7.61 8.37
C TYR A 1 4.70 7.43 6.86
N ALA A 2 4.89 6.21 6.35
CA ALA A 2 4.61 5.92 4.94
C ALA A 2 3.27 5.21 4.87
N GLY A 3 2.45 5.51 3.87
CA GLY A 3 1.16 4.87 3.71
C GLY A 3 0.58 5.01 2.32
N PHE A 4 -0.42 4.20 2.04
CA PHE A 4 -1.20 4.24 0.81
C PHE A 4 -2.66 3.91 1.09
N LEU A 5 -3.53 4.39 0.22
CA LEU A 5 -4.95 4.04 0.18
C LEU A 5 -5.22 3.20 -1.07
N TYR A 6 -5.86 2.06 -0.90
CA TYR A 6 -6.33 1.24 -2.01
C TYR A 6 -7.86 1.20 -2.02
N VAL A 7 -8.47 1.65 -3.11
CA VAL A 7 -9.94 1.64 -3.27
C VAL A 7 -10.32 0.36 -3.97
N PHE A 8 -11.24 -0.41 -3.40
CA PHE A 8 -11.64 -1.69 -3.96
C PHE A 8 -13.04 -1.66 -4.58
N GLU A 9 -13.91 -0.77 -4.11
CA GLU A 9 -15.26 -0.53 -4.66
C GLU A 9 -15.55 0.98 -4.63
N GLY A 10 -16.26 1.49 -5.65
CA GLY A 10 -16.63 2.89 -5.78
C GLY A 10 -15.45 3.85 -6.01
N ALA A 11 -15.59 5.09 -5.55
CA ALA A 11 -14.57 6.13 -5.69
C ALA A 11 -14.51 7.03 -4.46
N VAL A 12 -13.31 7.53 -4.14
CA VAL A 12 -13.08 8.48 -3.05
C VAL A 12 -12.27 9.66 -3.54
N ARG A 13 -12.38 10.80 -2.87
CA ARG A 13 -11.43 11.91 -2.99
C ARG A 13 -10.49 11.89 -1.78
N VAL A 14 -9.19 11.98 -2.07
CA VAL A 14 -8.12 11.98 -1.07
C VAL A 14 -7.40 13.33 -1.08
N GLY A 15 -7.26 13.92 0.10
CA GLY A 15 -6.59 15.21 0.31
C GLY A 15 -7.57 16.34 0.66
N THR A 16 -7.01 17.52 0.88
CA THR A 16 -7.76 18.75 1.17
C THR A 16 -7.84 19.63 -0.08
N ASP A 17 -8.96 20.32 -0.27
CA ASP A 17 -9.13 21.25 -1.39
C ASP A 17 -8.15 22.44 -1.29
N PRO A 18 -7.62 22.93 -2.43
CA PRO A 18 -7.95 22.55 -3.81
C PRO A 18 -7.17 21.33 -4.35
N GLY A 19 -6.32 20.69 -3.54
CA GLY A 19 -5.44 19.59 -3.94
C GLY A 19 -6.05 18.18 -3.91
N ALA A 20 -7.34 18.04 -3.57
CA ALA A 20 -7.98 16.75 -3.40
C ALA A 20 -8.13 16.00 -4.74
N LYS A 21 -7.60 14.78 -4.81
CA LYS A 21 -7.60 13.92 -6.01
C LYS A 21 -8.64 12.82 -5.90
N ALA A 22 -9.38 12.56 -6.97
CA ALA A 22 -10.24 11.39 -7.06
C ALA A 22 -9.40 10.12 -7.27
N VAL A 23 -9.77 9.05 -6.59
CA VAL A 23 -9.16 7.72 -6.64
C VAL A 23 -10.29 6.73 -6.87
N GLN A 24 -10.23 6.01 -7.98
CA GLN A 24 -11.26 5.06 -8.42
C GLN A 24 -10.98 3.66 -7.88
N ALA A 25 -11.97 2.77 -7.97
CA ALA A 25 -11.79 1.35 -7.68
C ALA A 25 -10.59 0.77 -8.46
N HIS A 26 -9.84 -0.09 -7.78
CA HIS A 26 -8.60 -0.72 -8.23
C HIS A 26 -7.40 0.22 -8.41
N GLU A 27 -7.49 1.46 -7.89
CA GLU A 27 -6.36 2.37 -7.82
C GLU A 27 -5.70 2.39 -6.44
N LEU A 28 -4.38 2.61 -6.44
CA LEU A 28 -3.57 2.81 -5.24
C LEU A 28 -3.06 4.24 -5.22
N ALA A 29 -3.43 4.99 -4.18
CA ALA A 29 -2.94 6.34 -3.92
C ALA A 29 -1.83 6.30 -2.86
N VAL A 30 -0.61 6.64 -3.27
CA VAL A 30 0.52 6.84 -2.34
C VAL A 30 0.33 8.16 -1.61
N LEU A 31 0.39 8.12 -0.28
CA LEU A 31 0.23 9.30 0.55
C LEU A 31 1.56 10.04 0.68
N GLY A 32 1.51 11.37 0.51
CA GLY A 32 2.64 12.25 0.73
C GLY A 32 2.90 12.52 2.22
N GLU A 33 3.78 13.47 2.48
CA GLU A 33 4.02 13.97 3.84
C GLU A 33 2.80 14.76 4.35
N GLY A 34 2.52 14.61 5.65
CA GLY A 34 1.41 15.28 6.33
C GLY A 34 0.98 14.54 7.60
N ASP A 35 0.21 15.25 8.43
CA ASP A 35 -0.27 14.74 9.72
C ASP A 35 -1.74 14.33 9.71
N GLU A 36 -2.49 14.73 8.67
CA GLU A 36 -3.91 14.41 8.46
C GLU A 36 -4.12 13.86 7.04
N ILE A 37 -5.00 12.87 6.92
CA ILE A 37 -5.58 12.45 5.64
C ILE A 37 -7.08 12.72 5.67
N ARG A 38 -7.56 13.46 4.66
CA ARG A 38 -8.99 13.62 4.41
C ARG A 38 -9.42 12.69 3.29
N ILE A 39 -10.41 11.86 3.59
CA ILE A 39 -11.05 10.97 2.62
C ILE A 39 -12.52 11.35 2.56
N THR A 40 -13.00 11.72 1.38
CA THR A 40 -14.39 12.05 1.14
C THR A 40 -14.95 11.07 0.13
N GLY A 41 -16.03 10.37 0.47
CA GLY A 41 -16.73 9.55 -0.50
C GLY A 41 -17.21 10.44 -1.64
N VAL A 42 -16.86 10.08 -2.88
CA VAL A 42 -17.61 10.62 -4.02
C VAL A 42 -18.94 9.89 -3.93
N GLY A 43 -20.04 10.64 -3.83
CA GLY A 43 -21.36 10.06 -3.56
C GLY A 43 -21.64 8.87 -4.45
N ALA A 44 -22.56 8.00 -3.99
CA ALA A 44 -23.12 6.88 -4.74
C ALA A 44 -22.99 7.13 -6.25
N GLY A 45 -22.22 6.30 -6.95
CA GLY A 45 -22.15 6.36 -8.41
C GLY A 45 -23.56 6.29 -9.01
N ALA A 46 -23.69 6.37 -10.32
CA ALA A 46 -25.00 6.27 -11.00
C ALA A 46 -25.88 5.09 -10.49
N ASP A 47 -25.24 4.07 -9.89
CA ASP A 47 -25.84 2.84 -9.37
C ASP A 47 -25.96 2.73 -7.83
N GLY A 48 -25.71 3.79 -7.04
CA GLY A 48 -25.89 3.71 -5.58
C GLY A 48 -24.71 3.14 -4.79
N GLU A 49 -23.57 2.87 -5.44
CA GLU A 49 -22.47 2.11 -4.83
C GLU A 49 -21.76 2.87 -3.70
N THR A 50 -21.52 2.17 -2.57
CA THR A 50 -20.78 2.69 -1.43
C THR A 50 -19.29 2.52 -1.66
N ALA A 51 -18.51 3.60 -1.49
CA ALA A 51 -17.07 3.56 -1.62
C ALA A 51 -16.42 2.78 -0.47
N ARG A 52 -15.40 2.00 -0.81
CA ARG A 52 -14.87 0.98 0.06
C ARG A 52 -13.37 0.89 -0.21
N ALA A 53 -12.55 1.15 0.81
CA ALA A 53 -11.10 1.31 0.68
C ALA A 53 -10.34 0.75 1.89
N ILE A 54 -9.05 0.40 1.68
CA ILE A 54 -8.11 -0.03 2.70
C ILE A 54 -7.01 1.04 2.83
N LEU A 55 -6.83 1.56 4.04
CA LEU A 55 -5.71 2.43 4.39
C LEU A 55 -4.63 1.60 5.07
N VAL A 56 -3.41 1.63 4.52
CA VAL A 56 -2.24 1.00 5.13
C VAL A 56 -1.23 2.08 5.47
N ALA A 57 -0.80 2.14 6.73
CA ALA A 57 0.22 3.08 7.19
C ALA A 57 1.19 2.39 8.16
N GLY A 58 2.47 2.74 8.06
CA GLY A 58 3.52 2.15 8.88
C GLY A 58 4.72 3.07 9.03
N ARG A 59 5.53 2.83 10.06
CA ARG A 59 6.82 3.50 10.20
C ARG A 59 7.80 2.84 9.24
N PRO A 60 8.46 3.59 8.34
CA PRO A 60 9.49 3.02 7.49
C PRO A 60 10.59 2.38 8.33
N LEU A 61 10.94 1.13 8.05
CA LEU A 61 12.02 0.41 8.74
C LEU A 61 13.39 1.04 8.45
N ARG A 62 13.56 1.66 7.27
CA ARG A 62 14.82 2.25 6.80
C ARG A 62 15.98 1.23 6.74
N GLU A 63 15.64 -0.04 6.51
CA GLU A 63 16.59 -1.11 6.25
C GLU A 63 16.68 -1.39 4.75
N ALA A 64 17.80 -1.97 4.32
CA ALA A 64 17.95 -2.43 2.96
C ALA A 64 16.92 -3.53 2.67
N VAL A 65 16.39 -3.57 1.44
CA VAL A 65 15.44 -4.60 1.02
C VAL A 65 16.07 -5.37 -0.14
N ALA A 66 16.38 -6.64 0.11
CA ALA A 66 16.82 -7.61 -0.88
C ALA A 66 15.69 -8.63 -1.11
N ARG A 67 15.14 -8.69 -2.33
CA ARG A 67 14.05 -9.62 -2.68
C ARG A 67 14.45 -10.53 -3.82
N TYR A 68 14.15 -11.83 -3.69
CA TYR A 68 14.22 -12.77 -4.81
C TYR A 68 13.17 -13.87 -4.64
N GLY A 69 12.24 -13.97 -5.60
CA GLY A 69 11.11 -14.90 -5.52
C GLY A 69 10.26 -14.66 -4.26
N PRO A 70 9.97 -15.70 -3.46
CA PRO A 70 9.15 -15.58 -2.26
C PRO A 70 9.91 -15.03 -1.04
N PHE A 71 11.23 -14.80 -1.14
CA PHE A 71 12.06 -14.39 -0.01
C PHE A 71 12.36 -12.89 -0.03
N VAL A 72 12.27 -12.27 1.14
CA VAL A 72 12.64 -10.87 1.42
C VAL A 72 13.57 -10.86 2.63
N MET A 73 14.78 -10.32 2.46
CA MET A 73 15.83 -10.19 3.49
C MET A 73 16.48 -8.81 3.40
N SER A 74 17.48 -8.52 4.24
CA SER A 74 18.19 -7.23 4.24
C SER A 74 19.42 -7.23 3.32
N THR A 75 20.03 -8.39 3.07
CA THR A 75 21.23 -8.52 2.22
C THR A 75 21.16 -9.67 1.20
N ARG A 76 22.01 -9.62 0.18
CA ARG A 76 22.13 -10.70 -0.83
C ARG A 76 22.58 -12.03 -0.21
N ARG A 77 23.51 -11.98 0.74
CA ARG A 77 24.02 -13.17 1.45
C ARG A 77 22.91 -13.89 2.24
N GLU A 78 22.02 -13.13 2.87
CA GLU A 78 20.86 -13.69 3.57
C GLU A 78 19.86 -14.36 2.62
N LEU A 79 19.66 -13.80 1.42
CA LEU A 79 18.84 -14.46 0.39
C LEU A 79 19.46 -15.79 -0.03
N GLU A 80 20.76 -15.84 -0.30
CA GLU A 80 21.47 -17.07 -0.69
C GLU A 80 21.37 -18.14 0.40
N GLN A 81 21.48 -17.73 1.67
CA GLN A 81 21.27 -18.63 2.81
C GLN A 81 19.82 -19.15 2.85
N ALA A 82 18.81 -18.29 2.71
CA ALA A 82 17.40 -18.68 2.72
C ALA A 82 17.08 -19.69 1.60
N PHE A 83 17.69 -19.52 0.42
CA PHE A 83 17.59 -20.49 -0.66
C PHE A 83 18.21 -21.84 -0.31
N ALA A 84 19.44 -21.83 0.23
CA ALA A 84 20.12 -23.06 0.62
C ALA A 84 19.32 -23.82 1.70
N ASP A 85 18.75 -23.11 2.66
CA ASP A 85 17.95 -23.70 3.72
C ASP A 85 16.65 -24.31 3.17
N PHE A 86 15.94 -23.58 2.28
CA PHE A 86 14.75 -24.09 1.61
C PHE A 86 15.05 -25.36 0.78
N GLN A 87 16.13 -25.36 0.00
CA GLN A 87 16.53 -26.52 -0.80
C GLN A 87 16.95 -27.72 0.05
N SER A 88 17.51 -27.47 1.23
CA SER A 88 17.94 -28.53 2.16
C SER A 88 16.81 -29.09 3.04
N GLY A 89 15.57 -28.61 2.88
CA GLY A 89 14.42 -29.05 3.69
C GLY A 89 14.48 -28.60 5.15
N ARG A 90 15.20 -27.51 5.45
CA ARG A 90 15.24 -26.90 6.80
C ARG A 90 14.07 -25.93 7.06
N PHE A 91 13.03 -25.95 6.22
CA PHE A 91 11.82 -25.14 6.28
C PHE A 91 10.58 -25.95 5.88
#